data_AF-A0A2S5M662-F1
#
_entry.id   AF-A0A2S5M662-F1
#
_cell.length_a   1.000
_cell.length_b   1.000
_cell.length_c   1.000
_cell.angle_alpha   90.00
_cell.angle_beta   90.00
_cell.angle_gamma   90.00
#
_symmetry.space_group_name_H-M   'P 1'
#
loop_
_entity.id
_entity.type
_entity.pdbx_description
1 polymer ?
#
loop_
_entity_poly.entity_id
_entity_poly.type
_entity_poly.pdbx_seq_one_letter_code
_entity_poly.pdbx_strand_id
1 'polypeptide(L)'
;MGSRVAVSFGVTYCPNVNAFVYAHKQSAGATQQGVYITIDGVIAARKNGQSEGHIGYESTSTIIKAGECFLVGDTGGGQNRLAWYRPI
;
A
#
# COMPACT_ATOMS: atom_id res chain seq x y z
N MET A 1 -20.28 9.15 3.52
CA MET A 1 -18.88 9.38 3.94
C MET A 1 -18.23 8.02 4.16
N GLY A 2 -17.32 7.59 3.28
CA GLY A 2 -16.83 6.21 3.22
C GLY A 2 -15.94 5.85 4.41
N SER A 3 -16.35 4.83 5.19
CA SER A 3 -15.51 4.22 6.22
C SER A 3 -14.29 3.55 5.57
N ARG A 4 -13.14 3.56 6.26
CA ARG A 4 -11.93 2.88 5.79
C ARG A 4 -12.15 1.37 5.90
N VAL A 5 -11.88 0.65 4.84
CA VAL A 5 -11.86 -0.81 4.81
C VAL A 5 -10.41 -1.26 4.89
N ALA A 6 -10.06 -1.97 5.96
CA ALA A 6 -8.72 -2.52 6.12
C ALA A 6 -8.46 -3.60 5.05
N VAL A 7 -7.24 -3.63 4.53
CA VAL A 7 -6.82 -4.63 3.54
C VAL A 7 -5.49 -5.26 3.92
N SER A 8 -5.34 -6.52 3.51
CA SER A 8 -4.12 -7.29 3.72
C SER A 8 -3.16 -7.08 2.54
N PHE A 9 -1.86 -7.18 2.84
CA PHE A 9 -0.83 -7.16 1.82
C PHE A 9 -0.83 -8.49 1.05
N GLY A 10 -0.54 -8.44 -0.24
CA GLY A 10 -0.52 -9.62 -1.12
C GLY A 10 -1.89 -10.18 -1.49
N VAL A 11 -2.98 -9.53 -1.08
CA VAL A 11 -4.36 -9.90 -1.43
C VAL A 11 -4.92 -8.91 -2.44
N THR A 12 -5.59 -9.43 -3.47
CA THR A 12 -6.24 -8.63 -4.50
C THR A 12 -7.67 -8.27 -4.09
N TYR A 13 -8.05 -7.00 -4.29
CA TYR A 13 -9.38 -6.47 -4.00
C TYR A 13 -9.93 -5.76 -5.22
N CYS A 14 -11.19 -6.02 -5.59
CA CYS A 14 -11.85 -5.45 -6.77
C CYS A 14 -13.14 -4.72 -6.38
N PRO A 15 -13.04 -3.50 -5.81
CA PRO A 15 -14.23 -2.76 -5.43
C PRO A 15 -14.96 -2.22 -6.67
N ASN A 16 -16.28 -2.37 -6.68
CA ASN A 16 -17.16 -1.84 -7.73
C ASN A 16 -17.47 -0.34 -7.55
N VAL A 17 -16.56 0.41 -6.93
CA VAL A 17 -16.68 1.84 -6.66
C VAL A 17 -15.32 2.50 -6.85
N ASN A 18 -15.32 3.78 -7.19
CA ASN A 18 -14.09 4.57 -7.13
C ASN A 18 -13.62 4.60 -5.68
N ALA A 19 -12.32 4.39 -5.47
CA ALA A 19 -11.76 4.36 -4.13
C ALA A 19 -10.37 4.97 -4.07
N PHE A 20 -10.06 5.58 -2.94
CA PHE A 20 -8.70 5.97 -2.58
C PHE A 20 -8.07 4.85 -1.77
N VAL A 21 -6.93 4.34 -2.23
CA VAL A 21 -6.16 3.28 -1.59
C VAL A 21 -4.92 3.89 -0.94
N TYR A 22 -4.63 3.48 0.30
CA TYR A 22 -3.47 3.90 1.06
C TYR A 22 -2.73 2.71 1.62
N ALA A 23 -1.41 2.78 1.60
CA ALA A 23 -0.55 1.79 2.19
C ALA A 23 0.63 2.45 2.93
N HIS A 24 0.98 1.86 4.06
CA HIS A 24 2.04 2.31 4.94
C HIS A 24 2.85 1.11 5.45
N LYS A 25 4.15 1.32 5.54
CA LYS A 25 5.09 0.38 6.14
C LYS A 25 6.07 1.12 7.02
N GLN A 26 6.33 0.54 8.18
CA GLN A 26 7.39 0.94 9.09
C GLN A 26 8.38 -0.22 9.23
N SER A 27 9.67 0.09 9.12
CA SER A 27 10.73 -0.88 9.34
C SER A 27 11.79 -0.30 10.28
N ALA A 28 12.36 -1.15 11.13
CA ALA A 28 13.52 -0.83 11.94
C ALA A 28 14.69 -1.67 11.43
N GLY A 29 15.85 -1.03 11.18
CA GLY A 29 17.07 -1.76 10.81
C GLY A 29 17.12 -2.30 9.38
N ALA A 30 16.16 -1.98 8.51
CA ALA A 30 16.20 -2.42 7.11
C ALA A 30 17.00 -1.44 6.25
N THR A 31 18.03 -1.95 5.57
CA THR A 31 18.78 -1.18 4.55
C THR A 31 17.94 -0.89 3.32
N GLN A 32 16.84 -1.60 3.10
CA GLN A 32 15.89 -1.28 2.03
C GLN A 32 14.47 -1.62 2.49
N GLN A 33 13.55 -0.68 2.28
CA GLN A 33 12.14 -0.79 2.63
C GLN A 33 11.31 -0.18 1.50
N GLY A 34 10.11 -0.68 1.30
CA GLY A 34 9.20 -0.10 0.33
C GLY A 34 7.79 -0.65 0.41
N VAL A 35 6.87 0.10 -0.17
CA VAL A 35 5.46 -0.22 -0.30
C VAL A 35 5.01 0.16 -1.70
N TYR A 36 4.17 -0.67 -2.30
CA TYR A 36 3.63 -0.43 -3.62
C TYR A 36 2.17 -0.85 -3.71
N ILE A 37 1.45 -0.25 -4.64
CA ILE A 37 0.08 -0.58 -5.00
C ILE A 37 0.06 -0.87 -6.48
N THR A 38 -0.42 -2.06 -6.86
CA THR A 38 -0.71 -2.40 -8.25
C THR A 38 -2.19 -2.24 -8.54
N ILE A 39 -2.53 -1.82 -9.75
CA ILE A 39 -3.89 -1.81 -10.31
C ILE A 39 -3.86 -2.68 -11.56
N ASP A 40 -4.70 -3.71 -11.62
CA ASP A 40 -4.77 -4.68 -12.72
C ASP A 40 -3.39 -5.26 -13.12
N GLY A 41 -2.56 -5.50 -12.11
CA GLY A 41 -1.20 -6.05 -12.26
C GLY A 41 -0.11 -5.03 -12.59
N VAL A 42 -0.44 -3.76 -12.81
CA VAL A 42 0.52 -2.68 -13.11
C VAL A 42 0.80 -1.85 -11.86
N ILE A 43 2.05 -1.53 -11.57
CA ILE A 43 2.41 -0.66 -10.43
C ILE A 43 1.86 0.76 -10.69
N ALA A 44 0.84 1.14 -9.94
CA ALA A 44 0.23 2.46 -10.02
C ALA A 44 0.90 3.45 -9.06
N ALA A 45 1.36 2.97 -7.91
CA ALA A 45 2.07 3.80 -6.93
C ALA A 45 3.13 2.96 -6.21
N ARG A 46 4.30 3.55 -5.97
CA ARG A 46 5.39 2.92 -5.24
C ARG A 46 6.17 3.97 -4.47
N LYS A 47 6.58 3.60 -3.27
CA LYS A 47 7.56 4.35 -2.49
C LYS A 47 8.58 3.38 -1.92
N ASN A 48 9.86 3.70 -2.12
CA ASN A 48 10.99 2.97 -1.56
C ASN A 48 11.86 3.95 -0.77
N GLY A 49 12.54 3.43 0.25
CA GLY A 49 13.57 4.15 0.98
C GLY A 49 14.55 3.21 1.67
N GLN A 50 15.53 3.81 2.33
CA GLN A 50 16.52 3.12 3.13
C GLN A 50 16.57 3.82 4.48
N SER A 51 16.49 3.06 5.56
CA SER A 51 16.51 3.62 6.91
C SER A 51 17.91 3.55 7.56
N GLU A 52 18.92 3.01 6.87
CA GLU A 52 20.33 3.01 7.29
C GLU A 52 20.56 2.52 8.74
N GLY A 53 19.75 1.57 9.22
CA GLY A 53 19.83 1.06 10.59
C GLY A 53 18.86 1.73 11.58
N HIS A 54 18.19 2.82 11.19
CA HIS A 54 17.17 3.52 11.98
C HIS A 54 15.75 3.02 11.68
N ILE A 55 14.76 3.66 12.33
CA ILE A 55 13.35 3.45 12.03
C ILE A 55 13.00 4.29 10.80
N GLY A 56 12.55 3.61 9.75
CA GLY A 56 12.08 4.23 8.51
C GLY A 56 10.58 4.06 8.32
N TYR A 57 9.99 5.00 7.57
CA TYR A 57 8.57 5.03 7.27
C TYR A 57 8.37 5.27 5.78
N GLU A 58 7.62 4.38 5.12
CA GLU A 58 7.20 4.57 3.74
C GLU A 58 5.68 4.53 3.64
N SER A 59 5.12 5.42 2.83
CA SER A 59 3.71 5.37 2.50
C SER A 59 3.48 5.74 1.04
N THR A 60 2.44 5.15 0.46
CA THR A 60 2.00 5.47 -0.88
C THR A 60 0.49 5.39 -0.97
N SER A 61 -0.08 6.01 -2.00
CA SER A 61 -1.52 6.02 -2.23
C SER A 61 -1.84 6.19 -3.69
N THR A 62 -3.01 5.73 -4.09
CA THR A 62 -3.54 5.92 -5.44
C THR A 62 -5.06 5.96 -5.41
N ILE A 63 -5.66 6.33 -6.55
CA ILE A 63 -7.09 6.20 -6.79
C ILE A 63 -7.29 5.05 -7.77
N ILE A 64 -8.30 4.24 -7.50
CA ILE A 64 -8.79 3.19 -8.39
C ILE A 64 -10.20 3.55 -8.87
N LYS A 65 -10.53 3.13 -10.08
CA LYS A 65 -11.87 3.26 -10.64
C LYS A 65 -12.73 2.05 -10.28
N ALA A 66 -14.04 2.24 -10.35
CA ALA A 66 -14.99 1.15 -10.18
C ALA A 66 -14.68 -0.01 -11.14
N GLY A 67 -14.51 -1.21 -10.59
CA GLY A 67 -14.23 -2.43 -11.34
C GLY A 67 -12.75 -2.74 -11.56
N GLU A 68 -11.84 -1.81 -11.28
CA GLU A 68 -10.39 -2.09 -11.26
C GLU A 68 -10.04 -2.92 -10.02
N CYS A 69 -9.09 -3.84 -10.17
CA CYS A 69 -8.57 -4.64 -9.07
C CYS A 69 -7.25 -4.08 -8.58
N PHE A 70 -7.08 -3.93 -7.28
CA PHE A 70 -5.81 -3.50 -6.70
C PHE A 70 -5.21 -4.54 -5.75
N LEU A 71 -3.89 -4.49 -5.61
CA LEU A 71 -3.14 -5.26 -4.62
C LEU A 71 -2.12 -4.34 -3.96
N VAL A 72 -1.99 -4.45 -2.65
CA VAL A 72 -0.96 -3.76 -1.88
C VAL A 72 0.17 -4.73 -1.60
N GLY A 73 1.40 -4.36 -1.91
CA GLY A 73 2.58 -5.16 -1.64
C GLY A 73 3.68 -4.34 -0.98
N ASP A 74 4.68 -5.04 -0.47
CA ASP A 74 5.84 -4.43 0.16
C ASP A 74 7.14 -5.09 -0.25
N THR A 75 8.24 -4.37 -0.04
CA THR A 75 9.60 -4.84 -0.30
C THR A 75 10.48 -4.61 0.93
N GLY A 76 11.49 -5.47 1.10
CA GLY A 76 12.44 -5.39 2.22
C GLY A 76 11.88 -5.84 3.58
N GLY A 77 12.71 -5.74 4.62
CA GLY A 77 12.31 -6.07 6.00
C GLY A 77 11.33 -5.06 6.59
N GLY A 78 10.64 -5.42 7.68
CA GLY A 78 9.75 -4.51 8.41
C GLY A 78 8.77 -5.24 9.32
N GLN A 79 8.38 -4.57 10.41
CA GLN A 79 7.59 -5.16 11.49
C GLN A 79 6.13 -4.72 11.45
N ASN A 80 5.85 -3.50 10.99
CA ASN A 80 4.50 -2.94 10.98
C ASN A 80 4.08 -2.54 9.57
N ARG A 81 2.89 -3.00 9.17
CA ARG A 81 2.29 -2.74 7.86
C ARG A 81 0.82 -2.42 8.06
N LEU A 82 0.33 -1.41 7.34
CA LEU A 82 -1.06 -0.99 7.39
C LEU A 82 -1.51 -0.58 6.00
N ALA A 83 -2.65 -1.08 5.57
CA ALA A 83 -3.26 -0.69 4.32
C ALA A 83 -4.77 -0.64 4.46
N TRP A 84 -5.39 0.29 3.73
CA TRP A 84 -6.83 0.44 3.67
C TRP A 84 -7.25 1.11 2.37
N TYR A 85 -8.51 0.94 1.99
CA TYR A 85 -9.15 1.78 0.98
C TYR A 85 -10.38 2.47 1.55
N ARG A 86 -10.79 3.57 0.94
CA ARG A 86 -12.07 4.24 1.21
C ARG A 86 -12.77 4.57 -0.12
N PRO A 87 -14.07 4.29 -0.25
CA PRO A 87 -14.85 4.79 -1.39
C PRO A 87 -14.82 6.33 -1.44
N ILE A 88 -14.77 6.88 -2.65
CA ILE A 88 -14.78 8.33 -2.92
C ILE A 88 -15.91 8.73 -3.86
#